data_AF-A0ABD4KVI9-F1
#
_entry.id   AF-A0ABD4KVI9-F1
#
_cell.length_a   1.000
_cell.length_b   1.000
_cell.length_c   1.000
_cell.angle_alpha   90.00
_cell.angle_beta   90.00
_cell.angle_gamma   90.00
#
_symmetry.space_group_name_H-M   'P 1'
#
loop_
_entity.id
_entity.type
_entity.pdbx_description
1 polymer ?
#
loop_
_entity_poly.entity_id
_entity_poly.type
_entity_poly.pdbx_seq_one_letter_code
_entity_poly.pdbx_strand_id
1 'polypeptide(L)' 'AWKNGKVIFVDADAWYITSASITSLKIMIDDIIKGYQN' A
#
# COMPACT_ATOMS: atom_id res chain seq x y z
N ALA A 1 -2.22 -8.67 12.44
CA ALA A 1 -2.85 -7.63 11.60
C ALA A 1 -4.31 -7.41 11.99
N TRP A 2 -5.22 -8.34 11.69
CA TRP A 2 -6.68 -8.18 11.84
C TRP A 2 -7.15 -7.79 13.25
N LYS A 3 -6.78 -8.55 14.29
CA LYS A 3 -7.10 -8.23 15.70
C LYS A 3 -6.55 -6.87 16.17
N ASN A 4 -5.48 -6.39 15.54
CA ASN A 4 -4.74 -5.21 15.98
C ASN A 4 -5.01 -3.99 15.08
N GLY A 5 -6.00 -4.04 14.18
CA GLY A 5 -6.31 -2.94 13.27
C GLY A 5 -5.22 -2.61 12.24
N LYS A 6 -4.31 -3.55 11.94
CA LYS A 6 -3.19 -3.35 10.99
C LYS A 6 -3.43 -4.05 9.64
N VAL A 7 -4.63 -3.90 9.08
CA VAL A 7 -4.98 -4.42 7.74
C VAL A 7 -5.14 -3.23 6.82
N ILE A 8 -4.27 -3.13 5.81
CA ILE A 8 -4.30 -2.04 4.84
C ILE A 8 -4.85 -2.59 3.53
N PHE A 9 -5.97 -2.02 3.08
CA PHE A 9 -6.45 -2.22 1.71
C PHE A 9 -5.69 -1.24 0.82
N VAL A 10 -4.87 -1.80 -0.05
CA VAL A 10 -3.97 -1.06 -0.94
C VAL A 10 -4.67 -0.67 -2.24
N ASP A 11 -4.06 0.24 -3.00
CA ASP A 11 -4.54 0.58 -4.34
C ASP A 11 -4.30 -0.59 -5.33
N ALA A 12 -5.37 -1.17 -5.87
CA ALA A 12 -5.26 -2.35 -6.72
C ALA A 12 -4.55 -2.07 -8.05
N ASP A 13 -4.75 -0.89 -8.64
CA ASP A 13 -4.14 -0.54 -9.93
C ASP A 13 -2.64 -0.30 -9.79
N ALA A 14 -2.22 0.33 -8.69
CA ALA A 14 -0.82 0.50 -8.34
C ALA A 14 -0.15 -0.85 -8.09
N TRP A 15 -0.78 -1.74 -7.34
CA TRP A 15 -0.14 -3.00 -6.92
C TRP A 15 -0.19 -4.11 -7.97
N TYR A 16 -1.24 -4.16 -8.81
CA TYR A 16 -1.46 -5.27 -9.73
C TYR A 16 -1.30 -4.89 -11.20
N ILE A 17 -1.80 -3.73 -11.63
CA ILE A 17 -1.84 -3.37 -13.05
C ILE A 17 -0.54 -2.68 -13.48
N THR A 18 -0.01 -1.79 -12.65
CA THR A 18 1.04 -0.85 -13.07
C THR A 18 2.39 -1.09 -12.38
N SER A 19 2.42 -1.28 -11.06
CA SER A 19 3.55 -1.66 -10.17
C SER A 19 4.85 -0.86 -10.31
N ALA A 20 5.47 -0.84 -11.48
CA ALA A 20 6.82 -0.35 -11.75
C ALA A 20 6.88 1.06 -12.37
N SER A 21 5.76 1.80 -12.43
CA SER A 21 5.79 3.22 -12.80
C SER A 21 6.16 4.10 -11.60
N ILE A 22 6.72 5.30 -11.82
CA ILE A 22 7.05 6.24 -10.74
C ILE A 22 5.82 6.55 -9.88
N THR A 23 4.65 6.71 -10.51
CA THR A 23 3.39 6.97 -9.80
C THR A 23 2.97 5.77 -8.96
N SER A 24 3.03 4.56 -9.52
CA SER A 24 2.69 3.32 -8.82
C SER A 24 3.58 3.12 -7.60
N LEU A 25 4.89 3.31 -7.76
CA LEU A 25 5.85 3.17 -6.67
C LEU A 25 5.61 4.16 -5.54
N LYS A 26 5.23 5.41 -5.83
CA LYS A 26 4.84 6.38 -4.80
C LYS A 26 3.63 5.90 -4.00
N ILE A 27 2.58 5.42 -4.67
CA ILE A 27 1.38 4.88 -4.02
C ILE A 27 1.72 3.67 -3.15
N MET A 28 2.52 2.73 -3.66
CA MET A 28 2.95 1.54 -2.92
C MET A 28 3.73 1.91 -1.65
N ILE A 29 4.64 2.89 -1.73
CA ILE A 29 5.40 3.37 -0.57
C ILE A 29 4.46 3.95 0.49
N ASP A 30 3.50 4.79 0.08
CA ASP A 30 2.52 5.37 1.00
C ASP A 30 1.66 4.29 1.69
N ASP A 31 1.23 3.27 0.94
CA ASP A 31 0.48 2.13 1.48
C ASP A 31 1.28 1.30 2.47
N ILE A 32 2.59 1.09 2.20
CA ILE A 32 3.50 0.42 3.13
C ILE A 32 3.63 1.24 4.42
N ILE A 33 3.85 2.56 4.32
CA ILE A 33 3.98 3.45 5.49
C ILE A 33 2.75 3.37 6.39
N LYS A 34 1.52 3.35 5.83
CA LYS A 34 0.27 3.18 6.60
C LYS A 34 0.29 1.91 7.47
N GLY A 35 0.92 0.84 7.01
CA GLY A 35 1.04 -0.42 7.76
C GLY A 35 1.90 -0.33 9.02
N TYR A 36 2.80 0.66 9.10
CA TYR A 36 3.72 0.88 10.22
C TYR A 36 3.32 2.05 11.13
N GLN A 37 2.39 2.90 10.71
CA GLN A 37 1.86 3.99 11.55
C GLN A 37 1.09 3.39 12.74
N ASN A 38 1.27 3.95 13.93
CA ASN A 38 0.68 3.45 15.18
C ASN A 38 -0.80 3.80 15.33
#